data_AF-Q9X033-F1
#
_entry.id   AF-Q9X033-F1
#
_cell.length_a   1.000
_cell.length_b   1.000
_cell.length_c   1.000
_cell.angle_alpha   90.00
_cell.angle_beta   90.00
_cell.angle_gamma   90.00
#
_symmetry.space_group_name_H-M   'P 1'
#
loop_
_entity.id
_entity.type
_entity.pdbx_description
1 polymer ?
#
loop_
_entity_poly.entity_id
_entity_poly.type
_entity_poly.pdbx_seq_one_letter_code
_entity_poly.pdbx_strand_id
1 'polypeptide(L)'
;MKVKDVCKLISLKPTVVEEDTPIEEIVDRILEDPVTRTVYVARDNKLVGMIPVMHLLKVSGFHFFGFIPKEELIRSSMKRLIAKNASEIMLDPVYVHMDTPLEEALKLMIDNNIQEMPVVDEKGEIVGDLNSLEILLALWKGREK
;
A
#
# COMPACT_ATOMS: atom_id res chain seq x y z
N MET A 1 10.07 -19.66 5.25
CA MET A 1 8.94 -19.22 4.41
C MET A 1 9.31 -17.86 3.83
N LYS A 2 9.11 -17.70 2.53
CA LYS A 2 9.42 -16.51 1.76
C LYS A 2 8.13 -15.88 1.22
N VAL A 3 8.21 -14.66 0.73
CA VAL A 3 7.06 -13.94 0.13
C VAL A 3 6.36 -14.75 -0.96
N LYS A 4 7.12 -15.37 -1.87
CA LYS A 4 6.57 -16.21 -2.96
C LYS A 4 5.71 -17.38 -2.49
N ASP A 5 5.86 -17.82 -1.24
CA ASP A 5 5.11 -18.93 -0.68
C ASP A 5 3.69 -18.51 -0.26
N VAL A 6 3.41 -17.20 -0.16
CA VAL A 6 2.17 -16.67 0.45
C VAL A 6 1.49 -15.53 -0.30
N CYS A 7 2.17 -14.79 -1.19
CA CYS A 7 1.68 -13.56 -1.84
C CYS A 7 0.65 -13.76 -2.98
N LYS A 8 -0.12 -14.85 -2.90
CA LYS A 8 -1.13 -15.26 -3.90
C LYS A 8 -2.33 -15.98 -3.26
N LEU A 9 -2.46 -15.87 -1.94
CA LEU A 9 -3.47 -16.59 -1.16
C LEU A 9 -4.77 -15.79 -1.06
N ILE A 10 -4.69 -14.46 -1.06
CA ILE A 10 -5.85 -13.57 -0.91
C ILE A 10 -5.83 -12.48 -1.97
N SER A 11 -4.73 -11.72 -2.08
CA SER A 11 -4.60 -10.72 -3.15
C SER A 11 -4.15 -11.41 -4.42
N LEU A 12 -4.94 -11.31 -5.49
CA LEU A 12 -4.63 -11.93 -6.78
C LEU A 12 -3.97 -10.96 -7.74
N LYS A 13 -4.25 -9.66 -7.61
CA LYS A 13 -3.71 -8.60 -8.46
C LYS A 13 -3.49 -7.35 -7.64
N PRO A 14 -2.31 -6.71 -7.79
CA PRO A 14 -2.07 -5.42 -7.17
C PRO A 14 -3.00 -4.35 -7.77
N THR A 15 -3.50 -3.45 -6.93
CA THR A 15 -4.22 -2.26 -7.38
C THR A 15 -3.19 -1.19 -7.76
N VAL A 16 -3.06 -0.90 -9.06
CA VAL A 16 -2.05 0.02 -9.61
C VAL A 16 -2.73 1.16 -10.36
N VAL A 17 -2.23 2.37 -10.17
CA VAL A 17 -2.67 3.60 -10.84
C VAL A 17 -1.46 4.38 -11.38
N GLU A 18 -1.71 5.33 -12.27
CA GLU A 18 -0.69 6.25 -12.78
C GLU A 18 -0.57 7.49 -11.86
N GLU A 19 0.51 8.25 -12.00
CA GLU A 19 0.78 9.44 -11.16
C GLU A 19 -0.28 10.54 -11.27
N ASP A 20 -0.90 10.70 -12.43
CA ASP A 20 -1.92 11.70 -12.70
C ASP A 20 -3.35 11.20 -12.42
N THR A 21 -3.51 9.95 -11.98
CA THR A 21 -4.82 9.37 -11.67
C THR A 21 -5.54 10.19 -10.59
N PRO A 22 -6.78 10.66 -10.85
CA PRO A 22 -7.56 11.43 -9.89
C PRO A 22 -7.86 10.66 -8.61
N ILE A 23 -7.96 11.38 -7.48
CA ILE A 23 -8.24 10.75 -6.18
C ILE A 23 -9.58 10.00 -6.18
N GLU A 24 -10.59 10.51 -6.88
CA GLU A 24 -11.90 9.85 -7.01
C GLU A 24 -11.77 8.48 -7.69
N GLU A 25 -10.94 8.37 -8.74
CA GLU A 25 -10.69 7.09 -9.38
C GLU A 25 -9.95 6.14 -8.44
N ILE A 26 -8.97 6.63 -7.65
CA ILE A 26 -8.28 5.81 -6.64
C ILE A 26 -9.29 5.23 -5.63
N VAL A 27 -10.26 6.03 -5.20
CA VAL A 27 -11.34 5.57 -4.31
C VAL A 27 -12.18 4.50 -4.99
N ASP A 28 -12.58 4.71 -6.25
CA ASP A 28 -13.35 3.70 -7.00
C ASP A 28 -12.60 2.37 -7.09
N ARG A 29 -11.29 2.39 -7.38
CA ARG A 29 -10.45 1.16 -7.42
C ARG A 29 -10.43 0.42 -6.08
N ILE A 30 -10.35 1.13 -4.96
CA ILE A 30 -10.39 0.53 -3.62
C ILE A 30 -11.76 -0.11 -3.35
N LEU A 31 -12.84 0.51 -3.83
CA LEU A 31 -14.20 0.00 -3.66
C LEU A 31 -14.48 -1.23 -4.55
N GLU A 32 -13.82 -1.36 -5.70
CA GLU A 32 -13.89 -2.54 -6.57
C GLU A 32 -13.29 -3.79 -5.93
N ASP A 33 -12.22 -3.64 -5.13
CA ASP A 33 -11.62 -4.72 -4.35
C ASP A 33 -11.44 -4.34 -2.87
N PRO A 34 -12.43 -4.69 -2.01
CA PRO A 34 -12.41 -4.38 -0.58
C PRO A 34 -11.27 -5.01 0.23
N VAL A 35 -10.51 -5.93 -0.36
CA VAL A 35 -9.31 -6.49 0.29
C VAL A 35 -8.15 -5.50 0.22
N THR A 36 -8.12 -4.65 -0.81
CA THR A 36 -7.07 -3.62 -1.04
C THR A 36 -6.84 -2.80 0.22
N ARG A 37 -5.57 -2.73 0.65
CA ARG A 37 -5.09 -1.88 1.74
C ARG A 37 -4.06 -0.86 1.28
N THR A 38 -3.48 -1.03 0.10
CA THR A 38 -2.55 -0.09 -0.51
C THR A 38 -2.78 -0.03 -2.01
N VAL A 39 -2.84 1.19 -2.56
CA VAL A 39 -2.80 1.42 -4.02
C VAL A 39 -1.37 1.79 -4.42
N TYR A 40 -0.85 1.17 -5.47
CA TYR A 40 0.49 1.45 -5.98
C TYR A 40 0.46 2.46 -7.10
N VAL A 41 1.41 3.38 -7.11
CA VAL A 41 1.57 4.36 -8.17
C VAL A 41 2.73 3.91 -9.05
N ALA A 42 2.48 3.79 -10.35
CA ALA A 42 3.47 3.39 -11.34
C ALA A 42 3.75 4.52 -12.34
N ARG A 43 4.97 4.49 -12.90
CA ARG A 43 5.39 5.25 -14.07
C ARG A 43 6.19 4.33 -14.96
N ASP A 44 5.83 4.21 -16.24
CA ASP A 44 6.51 3.31 -17.19
C ASP A 44 6.61 1.86 -16.66
N ASN A 45 5.53 1.35 -16.07
CA ASN A 45 5.42 0.05 -15.37
C ASN A 45 6.29 -0.12 -14.11
N LYS A 46 6.99 0.93 -13.67
CA LYS A 46 7.84 0.88 -12.47
C LYS A 46 7.13 1.48 -11.28
N LEU A 47 7.30 0.85 -10.12
CA LEU A 47 6.80 1.37 -8.86
C LEU A 47 7.50 2.69 -8.51
N VAL A 48 6.73 3.77 -8.37
CA VAL A 48 7.24 5.11 -7.99
C VAL A 48 6.64 5.63 -6.69
N GLY A 49 5.53 5.06 -6.23
CA GLY A 49 4.89 5.47 -4.99
C GLY A 49 3.86 4.47 -4.49
N MET A 50 3.35 4.71 -3.29
CA MET A 50 2.24 3.96 -2.74
C MET A 50 1.30 4.85 -1.93
N ILE A 51 0.03 4.47 -1.89
CA ILE A 51 -1.03 5.16 -1.18
C ILE A 51 -1.76 4.12 -0.31
N PRO A 52 -1.32 3.94 0.96
CA PRO A 52 -2.05 3.11 1.90
C PRO A 52 -3.45 3.69 2.14
N VAL A 53 -4.48 2.84 2.24
CA VAL A 53 -5.87 3.26 2.51
C VAL A 53 -5.95 4.10 3.78
N MET A 54 -5.17 3.75 4.82
CA MET A 54 -5.10 4.54 6.05
C MET A 54 -4.52 5.94 5.82
N HIS A 55 -3.58 6.09 4.88
CA HIS A 55 -3.06 7.40 4.50
C HIS A 55 -4.13 8.22 3.77
N LEU A 56 -4.82 7.60 2.80
CA LEU A 56 -5.93 8.24 2.08
C LEU A 56 -7.04 8.70 3.04
N LEU A 57 -7.42 7.87 4.02
CA LEU A 57 -8.41 8.23 5.04
C LEU A 57 -7.98 9.42 5.90
N LYS A 58 -6.68 9.56 6.23
CA LYS A 58 -6.17 10.74 6.95
C LYS A 58 -6.28 12.00 6.10
N VAL A 59 -5.92 11.91 4.83
CA VAL A 59 -6.06 13.03 3.86
C VAL A 59 -7.53 13.44 3.75
N SER A 60 -8.43 12.49 3.55
CA SER A 60 -9.88 12.74 3.45
C SER A 60 -10.47 13.28 4.76
N GLY A 61 -10.11 12.70 5.91
CA GLY A 61 -10.58 13.15 7.21
C GLY A 61 -10.17 14.60 7.52
N PHE A 62 -8.96 14.98 7.13
CA PHE A 62 -8.51 16.36 7.21
C PHE A 62 -9.27 17.28 6.24
N HIS A 63 -9.43 16.86 4.98
CA HIS A 63 -10.12 17.65 3.95
C HIS A 63 -11.58 17.93 4.30
N PHE A 64 -12.35 16.91 4.73
CA PHE A 64 -13.78 17.05 4.96
C PHE A 64 -14.14 17.53 6.37
N PHE A 65 -13.36 17.18 7.39
CA PHE A 65 -13.73 17.40 8.79
C PHE A 65 -12.73 18.23 9.59
N GLY A 66 -11.59 18.63 8.99
CA GLY A 66 -10.54 19.35 9.70
C GLY A 66 -9.88 18.54 10.81
N PHE A 67 -10.01 17.21 10.79
CA PHE A 67 -9.37 16.34 11.77
C PHE A 67 -7.87 16.29 11.49
N ILE A 68 -7.09 16.94 12.36
CA ILE A 68 -5.63 16.85 12.36
C ILE A 68 -5.22 15.93 13.52
N PRO A 69 -4.72 14.72 13.27
CA PRO A 69 -4.03 13.95 14.29
C PRO A 69 -2.89 14.80 14.86
N LYS A 70 -2.75 14.87 16.19
CA LYS A 70 -1.78 15.77 16.87
C LYS A 70 -0.35 15.62 16.33
N GLU A 71 -0.01 14.41 15.88
CA GLU A 71 1.29 14.04 15.36
C GLU A 71 1.59 14.62 13.96
N GLU A 72 0.57 14.95 13.16
CA GLU A 72 0.72 15.49 11.79
C GLU A 72 0.78 17.02 11.75
N LEU A 73 0.41 17.70 12.83
CA LEU A 73 0.47 19.17 12.95
C LEU A 73 1.89 19.74 12.74
N ILE A 74 2.92 18.91 12.99
CA ILE A 74 4.34 19.32 13.03
C ILE A 74 5.02 19.26 11.64
N ARG A 75 4.52 18.45 10.69
CA ARG A 75 5.18 18.24 9.38
C ARG A 75 4.71 19.19 8.26
N SER A 76 3.69 20.03 8.49
CA SER A 76 2.98 20.84 7.47
C SER A 76 2.33 19.97 6.39
N SER A 77 1.19 20.36 5.78
CA SER A 77 1.22 21.20 4.58
C SER A 77 -0.20 21.47 4.08
N MET A 78 -0.56 22.74 3.90
CA MET A 78 -1.79 23.15 3.18
C MET A 78 -1.93 22.52 1.78
N LYS A 79 -0.84 22.02 1.18
CA LYS A 79 -0.86 21.29 -0.11
C LYS A 79 -1.81 20.09 -0.13
N ARG A 80 -2.02 19.40 0.99
CA ARG A 80 -2.92 18.22 1.02
C ARG A 80 -4.40 18.59 0.96
N LEU A 81 -4.78 19.83 1.29
CA LEU A 81 -6.16 20.31 1.20
C LEU A 81 -6.63 20.45 -0.25
N ILE A 82 -5.69 20.65 -1.18
CA ILE A 82 -5.93 20.90 -2.60
C ILE A 82 -5.44 19.77 -3.49
N ALA A 83 -5.06 18.62 -2.91
CA ALA A 83 -4.50 17.52 -3.66
C ALA A 83 -5.54 16.94 -4.65
N LYS A 84 -5.14 16.68 -5.89
CA LYS A 84 -6.04 16.27 -6.98
C LYS A 84 -5.79 14.86 -7.51
N ASN A 85 -4.55 14.38 -7.44
CA ASN A 85 -4.15 13.13 -8.06
C ASN A 85 -3.17 12.34 -7.19
N ALA A 86 -2.86 11.12 -7.63
CA ALA A 86 -1.99 10.17 -6.93
C ALA A 86 -0.63 10.78 -6.54
N SER A 87 0.05 11.47 -7.47
CA SER A 87 1.40 12.02 -7.24
C SER A 87 1.48 13.05 -6.11
N GLU A 88 0.37 13.72 -5.80
CA GLU A 88 0.30 14.75 -4.76
C GLU A 88 0.08 14.17 -3.35
N ILE A 89 -0.37 12.92 -3.24
CA ILE A 89 -0.65 12.22 -1.98
C ILE A 89 0.17 10.94 -1.78
N MET A 90 0.91 10.48 -2.78
CA MET A 90 1.71 9.26 -2.66
C MET A 90 2.85 9.43 -1.66
N LEU A 91 3.20 8.30 -1.03
CA LEU A 91 4.37 8.15 -0.18
C LEU A 91 5.47 7.42 -0.94
N ASP A 92 6.70 7.53 -0.45
CA ASP A 92 7.81 6.71 -0.94
C ASP A 92 7.43 5.22 -0.83
N PRO A 93 7.67 4.43 -1.88
CA PRO A 93 7.23 3.04 -1.90
C PRO A 93 8.04 2.19 -0.92
N VAL A 94 7.34 1.32 -0.19
CA VAL A 94 7.95 0.22 0.58
C VAL A 94 7.56 -1.07 -0.12
N TYR A 95 8.55 -1.86 -0.52
CA TYR A 95 8.34 -3.04 -1.34
C TYR A 95 9.18 -4.23 -0.87
N VAL A 96 8.86 -5.41 -1.39
CA VAL A 96 9.61 -6.65 -1.16
C VAL A 96 9.86 -7.39 -2.48
N HIS A 97 10.70 -8.41 -2.44
CA HIS A 97 10.94 -9.31 -3.57
C HIS A 97 10.36 -10.71 -3.27
N MET A 98 10.17 -11.51 -4.32
CA MET A 98 9.67 -12.89 -4.20
C MET A 98 10.47 -13.76 -3.22
N ASP A 99 11.78 -13.53 -3.13
CA ASP A 99 12.68 -14.28 -2.24
C ASP A 99 12.89 -13.65 -0.85
N THR A 100 12.30 -12.48 -0.58
CA THR A 100 12.37 -11.83 0.73
C THR A 100 11.82 -12.78 1.82
N PRO A 101 12.55 -12.97 2.94
CA PRO A 101 12.04 -13.71 4.09
C PRO A 101 10.73 -13.12 4.61
N LEU A 102 9.75 -13.96 4.95
CA LEU A 102 8.45 -13.43 5.38
C LEU A 102 8.53 -12.62 6.69
N GLU A 103 9.46 -12.96 7.57
CA GLU A 103 9.75 -12.21 8.80
C GLU A 103 10.19 -10.77 8.50
N GLU A 104 11.04 -10.59 7.49
CA GLU A 104 11.50 -9.28 7.06
C GLU A 104 10.35 -8.46 6.45
N ALA A 105 9.52 -9.10 5.63
CA ALA A 105 8.31 -8.46 5.11
C ALA A 105 7.34 -8.03 6.23
N LEU A 106 7.12 -8.87 7.23
CA LEU A 106 6.30 -8.54 8.40
C LEU A 106 6.89 -7.36 9.19
N LYS A 107 8.22 -7.34 9.38
CA LYS A 107 8.92 -6.24 10.04
C LYS A 107 8.71 -4.92 9.27
N LEU A 108 8.88 -4.93 7.95
CA LEU A 108 8.62 -3.76 7.10
C LEU A 108 7.17 -3.26 7.23
N MET A 109 6.18 -4.15 7.25
CA MET A 109 4.77 -3.78 7.47
C MET A 109 4.56 -3.06 8.81
N ILE A 110 5.13 -3.62 9.89
CA ILE A 110 4.99 -3.06 11.25
C ILE A 110 5.70 -1.70 11.35
N ASP A 111 6.96 -1.65 10.93
CA ASP A 111 7.81 -0.46 11.06
C ASP A 111 7.26 0.72 10.23
N ASN A 112 6.61 0.45 9.09
CA ASN A 112 6.01 1.47 8.22
C ASN A 112 4.50 1.66 8.46
N ASN A 113 3.89 0.90 9.37
CA ASN A 113 2.46 0.91 9.65
C ASN A 113 1.59 0.75 8.37
N ILE A 114 1.94 -0.22 7.54
CA ILE A 114 1.23 -0.60 6.31
C ILE A 114 0.75 -2.06 6.39
N GLN A 115 -0.31 -2.39 5.65
CA GLN A 115 -0.95 -3.71 5.70
C GLN A 115 -0.81 -4.50 4.39
N GLU A 116 -0.21 -3.91 3.37
CA GLU A 116 -0.06 -4.48 2.04
C GLU A 116 1.12 -3.81 1.33
N MET A 117 1.94 -4.63 0.67
CA MET A 117 3.19 -4.22 0.00
C MET A 117 3.31 -4.87 -1.38
N PRO A 118 3.81 -4.14 -2.39
CA PRO A 118 4.01 -4.68 -3.71
C PRO A 118 5.21 -5.62 -3.69
N VAL A 119 5.12 -6.69 -4.46
CA VAL A 119 6.26 -7.54 -4.78
C VAL A 119 6.84 -7.07 -6.10
N VAL A 120 8.10 -6.64 -6.11
CA VAL A 120 8.75 -6.09 -7.30
C VAL A 120 9.88 -6.97 -7.81
N ASP A 121 10.18 -6.88 -9.09
CA ASP A 121 11.34 -7.52 -9.71
C ASP A 121 12.60 -6.63 -9.67
N GLU A 122 13.68 -7.10 -10.30
CA GLU A 122 14.96 -6.37 -10.37
C GLU A 122 14.89 -5.10 -11.24
N LYS A 123 13.88 -4.98 -12.12
CA LYS A 123 13.65 -3.82 -12.97
C LYS A 123 12.80 -2.75 -12.29
N GLY A 124 12.24 -3.07 -11.12
CA GLY A 124 11.32 -2.23 -10.36
C GLY A 124 9.87 -2.37 -10.81
N GLU A 125 9.54 -3.40 -11.59
CA GLU A 125 8.18 -3.69 -12.05
C GLU A 125 7.43 -4.47 -10.97
N ILE A 126 6.13 -4.19 -10.81
CA ILE A 126 5.27 -4.88 -9.84
C ILE A 126 4.89 -6.25 -10.43
N VAL A 127 5.29 -7.32 -9.75
CA VAL A 127 5.08 -8.72 -10.17
C VAL A 127 4.20 -9.52 -9.21
N GLY A 128 3.75 -8.91 -8.13
CA GLY A 128 2.85 -9.52 -7.16
C GLY A 128 2.45 -8.54 -6.06
N ASP A 129 1.71 -9.06 -5.10
CA ASP A 129 1.15 -8.27 -4.00
C ASP A 129 1.15 -9.11 -2.72
N LEU A 130 1.57 -8.54 -1.60
CA LEU A 130 1.63 -9.23 -0.32
C LEU A 130 0.73 -8.52 0.68
N ASN A 131 -0.36 -9.18 1.07
CA ASN A 131 -1.31 -8.65 2.04
C ASN A 131 -1.09 -9.26 3.44
N SER A 132 -1.25 -8.46 4.48
CA SER A 132 -1.09 -8.88 5.88
C SER A 132 -2.00 -10.07 6.26
N LEU A 133 -3.18 -10.20 5.63
CA LEU A 133 -4.06 -11.34 5.84
C LEU A 133 -3.45 -12.66 5.34
N GLU A 134 -2.61 -12.62 4.30
CA GLU A 134 -1.91 -13.80 3.78
C GLU A 134 -0.82 -14.26 4.76
N ILE A 135 -0.12 -13.30 5.37
CA ILE A 135 0.85 -13.56 6.44
C ILE A 135 0.15 -14.24 7.62
N LEU A 136 -0.97 -13.67 8.08
CA LEU A 136 -1.75 -14.25 9.18
C LEU A 136 -2.21 -15.67 8.86
N LEU A 137 -2.74 -15.89 7.65
CA LEU A 137 -3.18 -17.21 7.21
C LEU A 137 -2.04 -18.23 7.21
N ALA A 138 -0.87 -17.84 6.70
CA ALA A 138 0.30 -18.70 6.64
C ALA A 138 0.86 -19.04 8.04
N LEU A 139 0.94 -18.05 8.92
CA LEU A 139 1.38 -18.25 10.30
C LEU A 139 0.42 -19.14 11.09
N TRP A 140 -0.89 -18.99 10.89
CA TRP A 140 -1.89 -19.78 11.63
C TRP A 140 -1.92 -21.24 11.17
N LYS A 141 -1.91 -21.50 9.85
CA LYS A 141 -1.82 -22.86 9.30
C LYS A 141 -0.54 -23.59 9.70
N GLY A 142 0.56 -22.84 9.93
CA GLY A 142 1.82 -23.40 10.40
C GLY A 142 1.78 -23.98 11.81
N ARG A 143 0.77 -23.64 12.63
CA ARG A 143 0.62 -24.11 14.02
C ARG A 143 -0.17 -25.41 14.17
N GLU A 144 -0.88 -25.81 13.12
CA GLU A 144 -1.70 -27.04 13.10
C GLU A 144 -0.91 -28.28 12.62
N LYS A 145 0.38 -28.11 12.31
CA LYS A 145 1.33 -29.19 11.99
C LYS A 145 2.29 -29.40 13.16
#